data_AF-A0A8T1NMR9-F1
#
_entry.id   AF-A0A8T1NMR9-F1
#
_cell.length_a   1.000
_cell.length_b   1.000
_cell.length_c   1.000
_cell.angle_alpha   90.00
_cell.angle_beta   90.00
_cell.angle_gamma   90.00
#
_symmetry.space_group_name_H-M   'P 1'
#
loop_
_entity.id
_entity.type
_entity.pdbx_description
1 polymer ?
#
loop_
_entity_poly.entity_id
_entity_poly.type
_entity_poly.pdbx_seq_one_letter_code
_entity_poly.pdbx_strand_id
1 'polypeptide(L)'
;MYQSLEKYSFQFEHCWHLLKDQPKWIWRATKDVPPRRKTMSPSLTSTSTRCSAATEDSESRAQEKEFYRLKAEKMEYDKEKEEKKLRLEDERLRLEAEKMRIEAEKMRIEAEKEQSKIRQEDERLRLEAEKVELAKKESDQRIIMMDVSVMPEMQRIYFQQLQTEIMMRRSNAQDLD
;
A
#
# COMPACT_ATOMS: atom_id res chain seq x y z
N MET A 1 8.67 -20.36 -1.98
CA MET A 1 9.54 -21.41 -2.56
C MET A 1 10.77 -21.68 -1.69
N TYR A 2 11.62 -20.70 -1.36
CA TYR A 2 12.81 -20.92 -0.52
C TYR A 2 12.49 -21.28 0.94
N GLN A 3 11.68 -20.48 1.62
CA GLN A 3 11.28 -20.72 3.03
C GLN A 3 10.55 -22.06 3.23
N SER A 4 9.82 -22.50 2.21
CA SER A 4 9.11 -23.79 2.18
C SER A 4 10.04 -25.00 1.98
N LEU A 5 11.24 -24.81 1.40
CA LEU A 5 12.20 -25.88 1.13
C LEU A 5 13.25 -26.00 2.26
N GLU A 6 13.79 -24.86 2.70
CA GLU A 6 14.92 -24.82 3.64
C GLU A 6 14.48 -24.61 5.10
N LYS A 7 13.19 -24.30 5.35
CA LYS A 7 12.62 -23.93 6.67
C LYS A 7 13.31 -22.76 7.38
N TYR A 8 14.25 -22.08 6.71
CA TYR A 8 14.87 -20.84 7.17
C TYR A 8 14.27 -19.63 6.44
N SER A 9 14.18 -18.50 7.14
CA SER A 9 13.82 -17.23 6.53
C SER A 9 14.94 -16.77 5.60
N PHE A 10 14.63 -16.48 4.34
CA PHE A 10 15.61 -15.94 3.41
C PHE A 10 16.08 -14.57 3.91
N GLN A 11 17.36 -14.48 4.28
CA GLN A 11 17.92 -13.30 4.94
C GLN A 11 17.86 -12.03 4.07
N PHE A 12 17.71 -12.19 2.76
CA PHE A 12 17.63 -11.09 1.79
C PHE A 12 16.27 -10.99 1.11
N GLU A 13 15.20 -11.56 1.70
CA GLU A 13 13.83 -11.53 1.15
C GLU A 13 13.34 -10.11 0.89
N HIS A 14 13.70 -9.17 1.78
CA HIS A 14 13.39 -7.76 1.59
C HIS A 14 14.11 -7.17 0.37
N CYS A 15 15.40 -7.47 0.21
CA CYS A 15 16.19 -7.00 -0.94
C CYS A 15 15.71 -7.60 -2.27
N TRP A 16 15.27 -8.87 -2.25
CA TRP A 16 14.68 -9.53 -3.42
C TRP A 16 13.38 -8.84 -3.86
N HIS A 17 12.46 -8.57 -2.93
CA HIS A 17 11.22 -7.87 -3.23
C HIS A 17 11.44 -6.46 -3.81
N LEU A 18 12.49 -5.77 -3.38
CA LEU A 18 12.85 -4.44 -3.90
C LEU A 18 13.47 -4.47 -5.31
N LEU A 19 14.16 -5.55 -5.67
CA LEU A 19 14.98 -5.62 -6.88
C LEU A 19 14.35 -6.43 -8.01
N LYS A 20 13.42 -7.36 -7.72
CA LYS A 20 12.84 -8.28 -8.70
C LYS A 20 12.18 -7.59 -9.90
N ASP A 21 11.60 -6.41 -9.69
CA ASP A 21 10.87 -5.67 -10.72
C ASP A 21 11.72 -4.57 -11.39
N GLN A 22 13.03 -4.54 -11.11
CA GLN A 22 13.92 -3.53 -11.71
C GLN A 22 14.15 -3.83 -13.20
N PRO A 23 14.05 -2.80 -14.09
CA PRO A 23 14.11 -2.99 -15.56
C PRO A 23 15.37 -3.72 -16.05
N LYS A 24 16.49 -3.54 -15.34
CA LYS A 24 17.80 -4.16 -15.63
C LYS A 24 17.76 -5.70 -15.58
N TRP A 25 16.81 -6.29 -14.85
CA TRP A 25 16.64 -7.74 -14.73
C TRP A 25 15.54 -8.27 -15.65
N ILE A 26 14.51 -7.49 -15.92
CA ILE A 26 13.38 -7.87 -16.81
C ILE A 26 13.80 -7.89 -18.28
N TRP A 27 14.67 -6.98 -18.71
CA TRP A 27 15.13 -6.87 -20.11
C TRP A 27 16.00 -8.03 -20.60
N ARG A 28 16.56 -8.84 -19.70
CA ARG A 28 17.37 -10.01 -20.07
C ARG A 28 16.51 -11.17 -20.58
N ALA A 29 15.26 -11.28 -20.12
CA ALA A 29 14.38 -12.39 -20.50
C ALA A 29 13.86 -12.30 -21.95
N THR A 30 13.87 -11.13 -22.57
CA THR A 30 13.33 -10.91 -23.92
C THR A 30 14.38 -10.88 -25.03
N LYS A 31 15.68 -10.87 -24.69
CA LYS A 31 16.77 -10.66 -25.66
C LYS A 31 17.40 -11.94 -26.22
N ASP A 32 17.05 -13.12 -25.68
CA ASP A 32 17.65 -14.41 -26.06
C ASP A 32 16.97 -15.10 -27.27
N VAL A 33 16.12 -14.39 -28.03
CA VAL A 33 15.65 -14.89 -29.32
C VAL A 33 16.45 -14.23 -30.45
N PRO A 34 17.46 -14.88 -31.04
CA PRO A 34 18.21 -14.29 -32.14
C PRO A 34 17.31 -14.23 -33.41
N PRO A 35 17.27 -13.09 -34.13
CA PRO A 35 16.53 -13.01 -35.38
C PRO A 35 17.28 -13.80 -36.47
N ARG A 36 16.60 -14.80 -37.07
CA ARG A 36 17.08 -15.54 -38.25
C ARG A 36 17.43 -14.56 -39.37
N ARG A 37 18.72 -14.40 -39.64
CA ARG A 37 19.23 -13.75 -40.86
C ARG A 37 18.82 -14.61 -42.06
N LYS A 38 18.10 -14.02 -43.03
CA LYS A 38 17.89 -14.65 -44.35
C LYS A 38 19.12 -14.38 -45.20
N THR A 39 19.98 -15.38 -45.32
CA THR A 39 21.08 -15.43 -46.27
C THR A 39 20.51 -15.54 -47.69
N MET A 40 20.81 -14.59 -48.56
CA MET A 40 20.56 -14.71 -50.00
C MET A 40 21.81 -15.30 -50.65
N SER A 41 21.68 -16.46 -51.29
CA SER A 41 22.66 -16.98 -52.24
C SER A 41 22.00 -17.09 -53.62
N PRO A 42 22.68 -16.70 -54.71
CA PRO A 42 22.15 -16.77 -56.06
C PRO A 42 22.40 -18.16 -56.67
N SER A 43 21.51 -18.62 -57.54
CA SER A 43 21.82 -19.73 -58.45
C SER A 43 21.25 -19.42 -59.84
N LEU A 44 22.17 -19.45 -60.79
CA LEU A 44 21.96 -19.35 -62.23
C LEU A 44 21.24 -20.60 -62.72
N THR A 45 20.41 -20.50 -63.77
CA THR A 45 20.70 -20.98 -65.14
C THR A 45 19.43 -21.00 -65.99
N SER A 46 19.59 -20.56 -67.25
CA SER A 46 18.68 -20.56 -68.39
C SER A 46 17.87 -21.84 -68.62
N THR A 47 16.67 -21.72 -69.21
CA THR A 47 16.22 -22.55 -70.34
C THR A 47 15.05 -21.87 -71.08
N SER A 48 15.19 -21.83 -72.40
CA SER A 48 14.23 -21.40 -73.42
C SER A 48 12.99 -22.31 -73.49
N THR A 49 11.79 -21.77 -73.77
CA THR A 49 10.90 -22.23 -74.86
C THR A 49 9.44 -21.78 -74.68
N ARG A 50 9.00 -20.93 -75.63
CA ARG A 50 7.67 -20.74 -76.28
C ARG A 50 6.37 -20.71 -75.47
N CYS A 51 5.57 -19.71 -75.86
CA CYS A 51 4.24 -19.31 -75.44
C CYS A 51 3.18 -20.42 -75.36
N SER A 52 2.32 -20.33 -74.35
CA SER A 52 0.93 -20.79 -74.37
C SER A 52 0.11 -19.89 -73.43
N ALA A 53 -0.36 -18.76 -73.96
CA ALA A 53 -1.23 -17.82 -73.25
C ALA A 53 -2.69 -18.18 -73.55
N ALA A 54 -3.36 -18.88 -72.64
CA ALA A 54 -4.83 -18.98 -72.60
C ALA A 54 -5.41 -19.46 -71.26
N THR A 55 -4.61 -19.87 -70.27
CA THR A 55 -5.12 -20.36 -68.96
C THR A 55 -4.73 -19.50 -67.75
N GLU A 56 -3.81 -18.55 -67.90
CA GLU A 56 -3.22 -17.81 -66.77
C GLU A 56 -4.13 -16.71 -66.18
N ASP A 57 -5.05 -16.13 -66.97
CA ASP A 57 -5.89 -14.99 -66.55
C ASP A 57 -7.00 -15.42 -65.55
N SER A 58 -7.49 -16.66 -65.67
CA SER A 58 -8.51 -17.20 -64.74
C SER A 58 -7.91 -17.61 -63.39
N GLU A 59 -6.67 -18.11 -63.38
CA GLU A 59 -5.98 -18.53 -62.16
C GLU A 59 -5.44 -17.34 -61.37
N SER A 60 -4.90 -16.32 -62.05
CA SER A 60 -4.40 -15.10 -61.40
C SER A 60 -5.52 -14.32 -60.70
N ARG A 61 -6.70 -14.23 -61.32
CA ARG A 61 -7.88 -13.60 -60.74
C ARG A 61 -8.48 -14.39 -59.57
N ALA A 62 -8.35 -15.72 -59.58
CA ALA A 62 -8.73 -16.57 -58.46
C ALA A 62 -7.77 -16.41 -57.27
N GLN A 63 -6.45 -16.34 -57.52
CA GLN A 63 -5.43 -16.08 -56.50
C GLN A 63 -5.59 -14.70 -55.84
N GLU A 64 -5.93 -13.67 -56.61
CA GLU A 64 -6.19 -12.34 -56.09
C GLU A 64 -7.42 -12.32 -55.15
N LYS A 65 -8.50 -13.02 -55.52
CA LYS A 65 -9.70 -13.15 -54.68
C LYS A 65 -9.41 -13.89 -53.36
N GLU A 66 -8.60 -14.95 -53.42
CA GLU A 66 -8.12 -15.67 -52.24
C GLU A 66 -7.27 -14.79 -51.32
N PHE A 67 -6.39 -13.97 -51.90
CA PHE A 67 -5.57 -13.01 -51.14
C PHE A 67 -6.43 -11.99 -50.38
N TYR A 68 -7.45 -11.41 -51.03
CA TYR A 68 -8.37 -10.49 -50.36
C TYR A 68 -9.21 -11.17 -49.27
N ARG A 69 -9.63 -12.42 -49.49
CA ARG A 69 -10.35 -13.21 -48.47
C ARG A 69 -9.48 -13.46 -47.23
N LEU A 70 -8.24 -13.92 -47.44
CA LEU A 70 -7.30 -14.18 -46.34
C LEU A 70 -6.91 -12.89 -45.59
N LYS A 71 -6.82 -11.76 -46.31
CA LYS A 71 -6.58 -10.44 -45.71
C LYS A 71 -7.77 -9.97 -44.85
N ALA A 72 -9.00 -10.23 -45.29
CA ALA A 72 -10.20 -9.92 -44.52
C ALA A 72 -10.29 -10.78 -43.24
N GLU A 73 -10.07 -12.08 -43.35
CA GLU A 73 -10.04 -13.01 -42.21
C GLU A 73 -8.96 -12.62 -41.18
N LYS A 74 -7.77 -12.24 -41.65
CA LYS A 74 -6.69 -11.75 -40.79
C LYS A 74 -7.08 -10.45 -40.07
N MET A 75 -7.74 -9.51 -40.74
CA MET A 75 -8.23 -8.29 -40.07
C MET A 75 -9.28 -8.59 -39.00
N GLU A 76 -10.18 -9.53 -39.27
CA GLU A 76 -11.21 -9.93 -38.31
C GLU A 76 -10.59 -10.59 -37.06
N TYR A 77 -9.62 -11.48 -37.26
CA TYR A 77 -8.83 -12.07 -36.17
C TYR A 77 -8.06 -11.02 -35.36
N ASP A 78 -7.38 -10.09 -36.02
CA ASP A 78 -6.64 -9.01 -35.36
C ASP A 78 -7.59 -8.10 -34.55
N LYS A 79 -8.80 -7.83 -35.06
CA LYS A 79 -9.85 -7.06 -34.35
C LYS A 79 -10.38 -7.81 -33.12
N GLU A 80 -10.71 -9.09 -33.25
CA GLU A 80 -11.20 -9.90 -32.13
C GLU A 80 -10.15 -10.01 -31.01
N LYS A 81 -8.87 -10.14 -31.39
CA LYS A 81 -7.75 -10.18 -30.45
C LYS A 81 -7.62 -8.86 -29.67
N GLU A 82 -7.68 -7.71 -30.34
CA GLU A 82 -7.62 -6.42 -29.65
C GLU A 82 -8.86 -6.18 -28.78
N GLU A 83 -10.06 -6.62 -29.21
CA GLU A 83 -11.25 -6.52 -28.37
C GLU A 83 -11.13 -7.36 -27.09
N LYS A 84 -10.64 -8.60 -27.20
CA LYS A 84 -10.35 -9.47 -26.04
C LYS A 84 -9.34 -8.81 -25.09
N LYS A 85 -8.27 -8.24 -25.64
CA LYS A 85 -7.25 -7.52 -24.86
C LYS A 85 -7.84 -6.30 -24.15
N LEU A 86 -8.70 -5.55 -24.81
CA LEU A 86 -9.36 -4.37 -24.24
C LEU A 86 -10.36 -4.74 -23.13
N ARG A 87 -11.07 -5.87 -23.27
CA ARG A 87 -11.93 -6.42 -22.21
C ARG A 87 -11.13 -6.84 -20.98
N LEU A 88 -9.99 -7.51 -21.18
CA LEU A 88 -9.10 -7.89 -20.08
C LEU A 88 -8.52 -6.67 -19.35
N GLU A 89 -8.19 -5.62 -20.11
CA GLU A 89 -7.68 -4.37 -19.54
C GLU A 89 -8.77 -3.62 -18.74
N ASP A 90 -10.01 -3.56 -19.24
CA ASP A 90 -11.15 -2.99 -18.51
C ASP A 90 -11.43 -3.76 -17.21
N GLU A 91 -11.40 -5.09 -17.25
CA GLU A 91 -11.56 -5.93 -16.06
C GLU A 91 -10.44 -5.70 -15.04
N ARG A 92 -9.20 -5.60 -15.51
CA ARG A 92 -8.03 -5.26 -14.68
C ARG A 92 -8.22 -3.91 -13.99
N LEU A 93 -8.65 -2.89 -14.74
CA LEU A 93 -8.86 -1.55 -14.20
C LEU A 93 -10.00 -1.52 -13.17
N ARG A 94 -11.08 -2.27 -13.40
CA ARG A 94 -12.19 -2.40 -12.43
C ARG A 94 -11.72 -3.05 -11.14
N LEU A 95 -10.94 -4.13 -11.22
CA LEU A 95 -10.38 -4.80 -10.05
C LEU A 95 -9.43 -3.89 -9.27
N GLU A 96 -8.61 -3.11 -9.98
CA GLU A 96 -7.71 -2.13 -9.36
C GLU A 96 -8.48 -1.01 -8.66
N ALA A 97 -9.52 -0.46 -9.31
CA ALA A 97 -10.40 0.55 -8.70
C ALA A 97 -11.11 0.02 -7.45
N GLU A 98 -11.62 -1.21 -7.49
CA GLU A 98 -12.26 -1.85 -6.34
C GLU A 98 -11.27 -2.08 -5.19
N LYS A 99 -10.05 -2.53 -5.51
CA LYS A 99 -8.98 -2.69 -4.53
C LYS A 99 -8.65 -1.37 -3.84
N MET A 100 -8.51 -0.28 -4.61
CA MET A 100 -8.26 1.06 -4.07
C MET A 100 -9.40 1.53 -3.17
N ARG A 101 -10.66 1.23 -3.53
CA ARG A 101 -11.83 1.56 -2.70
C ARG A 101 -11.81 0.81 -1.37
N ILE A 102 -11.54 -0.49 -1.40
CA ILE A 102 -11.43 -1.31 -0.18
C ILE A 102 -10.29 -0.83 0.70
N GLU A 103 -9.13 -0.50 0.12
CA GLU A 103 -7.98 0.00 0.84
C GLU A 103 -8.26 1.37 1.50
N ALA A 104 -8.92 2.27 0.78
CA ALA A 104 -9.36 3.56 1.33
C ALA A 104 -10.34 3.39 2.49
N GLU A 105 -11.31 2.48 2.37
CA GLU A 105 -12.26 2.19 3.45
C GLU A 105 -11.57 1.58 4.66
N LYS A 106 -10.62 0.66 4.45
CA LYS A 106 -9.80 0.09 5.52
C LYS A 106 -9.00 1.16 6.26
N MET A 107 -8.39 2.10 5.53
CA MET A 107 -7.65 3.22 6.13
C MET A 107 -8.58 4.13 6.94
N ARG A 108 -9.80 4.37 6.45
CA ARG A 108 -10.81 5.17 7.18
C ARG A 108 -11.21 4.51 8.50
N ILE A 109 -11.53 3.22 8.47
CA ILE A 109 -11.88 2.46 9.66
C ILE A 109 -10.74 2.44 10.68
N GLU A 110 -9.50 2.27 10.22
CA GLU A 110 -8.33 2.27 11.11
C GLU A 110 -8.12 3.65 11.75
N ALA A 111 -8.25 4.73 10.97
CA ALA A 111 -8.16 6.10 11.50
C ALA A 111 -9.25 6.38 12.54
N GLU A 112 -10.49 5.93 12.31
CA GLU A 112 -11.59 6.09 13.27
C GLU A 112 -11.34 5.31 14.56
N LYS A 113 -10.84 4.07 14.46
CA LYS A 113 -10.46 3.27 15.62
C LYS A 113 -9.36 3.95 16.43
N GLU A 114 -8.34 4.46 15.76
CA GLU A 114 -7.24 5.15 16.44
C GLU A 114 -7.71 6.43 17.13
N GLN A 115 -8.54 7.22 16.44
CA GLN A 115 -9.16 8.40 17.06
C GLN A 115 -10.02 8.02 18.27
N SER A 116 -10.74 6.90 18.22
CA SER A 116 -11.52 6.42 19.35
C SER A 116 -10.64 6.01 20.54
N LYS A 117 -9.48 5.39 20.30
CA LYS A 117 -8.51 5.06 21.36
C LYS A 117 -7.96 6.33 22.01
N ILE A 118 -7.56 7.31 21.21
CA ILE A 118 -7.05 8.59 21.72
C ILE A 118 -8.10 9.26 22.62
N ARG A 119 -9.36 9.31 22.19
CA ARG A 119 -10.45 9.86 23.02
C ARG A 119 -10.61 9.13 24.36
N GLN A 120 -10.54 7.80 24.35
CA GLN A 120 -10.63 7.00 25.58
C GLN A 120 -9.42 7.23 26.50
N GLU A 121 -8.22 7.34 25.94
CA GLU A 121 -7.01 7.64 26.72
C GLU A 121 -7.04 9.04 27.31
N ASP A 122 -7.49 10.04 26.55
CA ASP A 122 -7.67 11.41 27.01
C ASP A 122 -8.69 11.49 28.16
N GLU A 123 -9.82 10.80 28.03
CA GLU A 123 -10.83 10.72 29.09
C GLU A 123 -10.27 10.03 30.34
N ARG A 124 -9.53 8.94 30.17
CA ARG A 124 -8.85 8.24 31.28
C ARG A 124 -7.84 9.14 31.98
N LEU A 125 -7.03 9.88 31.22
CA LEU A 125 -6.03 10.79 31.76
C LEU A 125 -6.68 11.95 32.52
N ARG A 126 -7.79 12.48 32.00
CA ARG A 126 -8.59 13.51 32.66
C ARG A 126 -9.15 13.03 34.00
N LEU A 127 -9.74 11.84 34.04
CA LEU A 127 -10.28 11.25 35.26
C LEU A 127 -9.17 10.97 36.28
N GLU A 128 -8.01 10.49 35.84
CA GLU A 128 -6.86 10.28 36.73
C GLU A 128 -6.32 11.60 37.30
N ALA A 129 -6.24 12.65 36.47
CA ALA A 129 -5.84 13.98 36.93
C ALA A 129 -6.81 14.55 37.97
N GLU A 130 -8.12 14.41 37.74
CA GLU A 130 -9.15 14.83 38.71
C GLU A 130 -9.04 14.04 40.01
N LYS A 131 -8.82 12.72 39.94
CA LYS A 131 -8.62 11.86 41.11
C LYS A 131 -7.38 12.25 41.91
N VAL A 132 -6.27 12.58 41.24
CA VAL A 132 -5.05 13.06 41.89
C VAL A 132 -5.29 14.40 42.59
N GLU A 133 -5.96 15.33 41.94
CA GLU A 133 -6.31 16.63 42.55
C GLU A 133 -7.27 16.46 43.73
N LEU A 134 -8.26 15.57 43.64
CA LEU A 134 -9.16 15.27 44.76
C LEU A 134 -8.39 14.64 45.93
N ALA A 135 -7.54 13.64 45.67
CA ALA A 135 -6.72 13.01 46.71
C ALA A 135 -5.76 14.00 47.39
N LYS A 136 -5.21 14.94 46.64
CA LYS A 136 -4.40 16.04 47.16
C LYS A 136 -5.23 16.99 48.04
N LYS A 137 -6.43 17.39 47.60
CA LYS A 137 -7.36 18.20 48.41
C LYS A 137 -7.74 17.51 49.72
N GLU A 138 -8.01 16.21 49.69
CA GLU A 138 -8.29 15.42 50.89
C GLU A 138 -7.07 15.31 51.81
N SER A 139 -5.87 15.10 51.27
CA SER A 139 -4.64 15.07 52.06
C SER A 139 -4.36 16.40 52.74
N ASP A 140 -4.49 17.49 51.98
CA ASP A 140 -4.36 18.85 52.49
C ASP A 140 -5.41 19.14 53.58
N GLN A 141 -6.64 18.66 53.41
CA GLN A 141 -7.69 18.78 54.43
C GLN A 141 -7.34 17.99 55.70
N ARG A 142 -6.83 16.77 55.57
CA ARG A 142 -6.35 15.98 56.72
C ARG A 142 -5.25 16.70 57.49
N ILE A 143 -4.28 17.31 56.78
CA ILE A 143 -3.19 18.08 57.40
C ILE A 143 -3.73 19.31 58.12
N ILE A 144 -4.63 20.08 57.48
CA ILE A 144 -5.25 21.27 58.09
C ILE A 144 -6.04 20.91 59.35
N MET A 145 -6.78 19.80 59.34
CA MET A 145 -7.62 19.38 60.47
C MET A 145 -6.87 18.63 61.57
N MET A 146 -5.59 18.32 61.38
CA MET A 146 -4.80 17.57 62.34
C MET A 146 -4.46 18.43 63.57
N ASP A 147 -4.74 17.90 64.76
CA ASP A 147 -4.33 18.54 66.01
C ASP A 147 -2.82 18.38 66.24
N VAL A 148 -2.11 19.51 66.20
CA VAL A 148 -0.66 19.59 66.39
C VAL A 148 -0.26 19.91 67.84
N SER A 149 -1.22 20.24 68.71
CA SER A 149 -0.96 20.63 70.10
C SER A 149 -0.36 19.49 70.93
N VAL A 150 -0.71 18.24 70.58
CA VAL A 150 -0.26 17.02 71.24
C VAL A 150 1.08 16.49 70.73
N MET A 151 1.69 17.15 69.73
CA MET A 151 2.92 16.68 69.08
C MET A 151 4.20 17.29 69.69
N PRO A 152 5.36 16.57 69.62
CA PRO A 152 6.67 17.10 69.99
C PRO A 152 7.04 18.36 69.19
N GLU A 153 7.84 19.25 69.79
CA GLU A 153 8.09 20.61 69.27
C GLU A 153 8.52 20.64 67.80
N MET A 154 9.49 19.80 67.41
CA MET A 154 9.98 19.74 66.03
C MET A 154 8.90 19.31 65.02
N GLN A 155 8.03 18.36 65.38
CA GLN A 155 6.94 17.91 64.53
C GLN A 155 5.81 18.95 64.47
N ARG A 156 5.52 19.58 65.62
CA ARG A 156 4.53 20.66 65.70
C ARG A 156 4.90 21.81 64.76
N ILE A 157 6.13 22.30 64.83
CA ILE A 157 6.61 23.39 63.96
C ILE A 157 6.48 22.98 62.49
N TYR A 158 6.90 21.77 62.14
CA TYR A 158 6.81 21.24 60.78
C TYR A 158 5.36 21.24 60.26
N PHE A 159 4.42 20.66 61.01
CA PHE A 159 3.03 20.58 60.56
C PHE A 159 2.32 21.94 60.58
N GLN A 160 2.64 22.84 61.51
CA GLN A 160 2.12 24.22 61.51
C GLN A 160 2.56 24.99 60.27
N GLN A 161 3.83 24.85 59.87
CA GLN A 161 4.34 25.43 58.62
C GLN A 161 3.58 24.86 57.41
N LEU A 162 3.39 23.54 57.38
CA LEU A 162 2.68 22.86 56.29
C LEU A 162 1.21 23.29 56.21
N GLN A 163 0.51 23.42 57.34
CA GLN A 163 -0.86 23.95 57.41
C GLN A 163 -0.94 25.37 56.83
N THR A 164 0.00 26.24 57.21
CA THR A 164 0.05 27.64 56.74
C THR A 164 0.30 27.70 55.24
N GLU A 165 1.24 26.90 54.73
CA GLU A 165 1.55 26.82 53.31
C GLU A 165 0.33 26.36 52.49
N ILE A 166 -0.37 25.31 52.94
CA ILE A 166 -1.57 24.80 52.28
C ILE A 166 -2.67 25.87 52.24
N MET A 167 -2.91 26.58 53.34
CA MET A 167 -3.90 27.67 53.38
C MET A 167 -3.56 28.79 52.39
N MET A 168 -2.28 29.22 52.33
CA MET A 168 -1.83 30.23 51.36
C MET A 168 -1.99 29.74 49.92
N ARG A 169 -1.60 28.50 49.62
CA ARG A 169 -1.78 27.90 48.29
C ARG A 169 -3.25 27.89 47.86
N ARG A 170 -4.18 27.58 48.77
CA ARG A 170 -5.62 27.57 48.50
C ARG A 170 -6.19 28.97 48.32
N SER A 171 -5.78 29.94 49.14
CA SER A 171 -6.18 31.34 49.00
C SER A 171 -5.79 31.87 47.62
N ASN A 172 -4.54 31.68 47.22
CA ASN A 172 -4.04 32.16 45.91
C ASN A 172 -4.70 31.46 44.72
N ALA A 173 -5.13 30.20 44.88
CA ALA A 173 -5.83 29.47 43.83
C ALA A 173 -7.28 29.95 43.64
N GLN A 174 -7.92 30.53 44.68
CA GLN A 174 -9.27 31.10 44.58
C GLN A 174 -9.29 32.49 43.93
N ASP A 175 -8.16 33.20 43.93
CA ASP A 175 -8.04 34.54 43.34
C ASP A 175 -7.76 34.52 41.82
N LEU A 176 -7.52 33.33 41.23
CA LEU A 176 -7.16 33.13 39.83
C LEU A 176 -8.28 32.52 38.95
N ASP A 177 -9.43 32.20 39.56
CA ASP A 177 -10.63 31.61 38.92
C ASP A 177 -11.77 32.64 38.89
#